data_AF-A0A1E3S8Y6-F1
#
_entry.id   AF-A0A1E3S8Y6-F1
#
_cell.length_a   1.000
_cell.length_b   1.000
_cell.length_c   1.000
_cell.angle_alpha   90.00
_cell.angle_beta   90.00
_cell.angle_gamma   90.00
#
_symmetry.space_group_name_H-M   'P 1'
#
loop_
_entity.id
_entity.type
_entity.pdbx_description
1 polymer ?
#
loop_
_entity_poly.entity_id
_entity_poly.type
_entity_poly.pdbx_seq_one_letter_code
_entity_poly.pdbx_strand_id
1 'polypeptide(L)'
;MSNWFNFAATVKILIFSLLAGAALPGLFALAVRLQAAGAGDIRSSRSAPHRNPLLTVLAWLIYALVLTVIIVGVLYIARDFIAHHTGWAFLGTKPK
;
A
#
# COMPACT_ATOMS: atom_id res chain seq x y z
N MET A 1 19.87 -37.37 -5.02
CA MET A 1 20.13 -36.68 -3.74
C MET A 1 19.61 -35.25 -3.85
N SER A 2 18.36 -34.96 -3.42
CA SER A 2 17.80 -33.61 -3.13
C SER A 2 16.25 -33.51 -3.20
N ASN A 3 15.49 -34.46 -2.63
CA ASN A 3 14.02 -34.30 -2.51
C ASN A 3 13.58 -33.49 -1.28
N TRP A 4 14.52 -32.99 -0.46
CA TRP A 4 14.17 -32.21 0.74
C TRP A 4 13.69 -30.79 0.40
N PHE A 5 14.13 -30.23 -0.73
CA PHE A 5 13.83 -28.84 -1.10
C PHE A 5 13.13 -28.76 -2.46
N ASN A 6 11.89 -28.32 -2.44
CA ASN A 6 11.11 -28.12 -3.66
C ASN A 6 11.31 -26.70 -4.19
N PHE A 7 12.29 -26.52 -5.09
CA PHE A 7 12.59 -25.24 -5.71
C PHE A 7 11.38 -24.60 -6.39
N ALA A 8 10.54 -25.40 -7.06
CA ALA A 8 9.35 -24.90 -7.74
C ALA A 8 8.32 -24.31 -6.75
N ALA A 9 8.13 -24.97 -5.60
CA ALA A 9 7.28 -24.45 -4.53
C ALA A 9 7.88 -23.18 -3.90
N THR A 10 9.18 -23.18 -3.62
CA THR A 10 9.88 -22.01 -3.05
C THR A 10 9.77 -20.78 -3.95
N VAL A 11 10.02 -20.93 -5.26
CA VAL A 11 9.93 -19.80 -6.20
C VAL A 11 8.51 -19.25 -6.27
N LYS A 12 7.48 -20.11 -6.23
CA LYS A 12 6.09 -19.65 -6.16
C LYS A 12 5.84 -18.82 -4.91
N ILE A 13 6.24 -19.32 -3.75
CA ILE A 13 6.08 -18.60 -2.47
C ILE A 13 6.82 -17.28 -2.49
N LEU A 14 8.06 -17.26 -3.01
CA LEU A 14 8.86 -16.06 -3.16
C LEU A 14 8.16 -15.01 -4.02
N ILE A 15 7.63 -15.39 -5.18
CA ILE A 15 6.91 -14.46 -6.06
C ILE A 15 5.65 -13.95 -5.36
N PHE A 16 4.89 -14.83 -4.72
CA PHE A 16 3.67 -14.42 -4.02
C PHE A 16 3.96 -13.50 -2.84
N SER A 17 4.96 -13.80 -2.01
CA SER A 17 5.32 -12.97 -0.86
C SER A 17 5.96 -11.64 -1.29
N LEU A 18 6.75 -11.65 -2.36
CA LEU A 18 7.29 -10.44 -2.95
C LEU A 18 6.18 -9.55 -3.50
N LEU A 19 5.27 -10.09 -4.29
CA LEU A 19 4.16 -9.32 -4.85
C LEU A 19 3.21 -8.83 -3.75
N ALA A 20 2.79 -9.70 -2.84
CA ALA A 20 1.87 -9.32 -1.77
C ALA A 20 2.50 -8.34 -0.78
N GLY A 21 3.77 -8.54 -0.41
CA GLY A 21 4.48 -7.71 0.56
C GLY A 21 4.97 -6.39 -0.03
N ALA A 22 5.48 -6.39 -1.26
CA ALA A 22 6.05 -5.21 -1.89
C ALA A 22 5.04 -4.39 -2.70
N ALA A 23 3.84 -4.90 -2.99
CA ALA A 23 2.83 -4.15 -3.74
C ALA A 23 2.48 -2.82 -3.04
N LEU A 24 2.22 -2.84 -1.74
CA LEU A 24 1.85 -1.63 -0.99
C LEU A 24 3.00 -0.60 -0.94
N PRO A 25 4.23 -0.97 -0.50
CA PRO A 25 5.39 -0.07 -0.59
C PRO A 25 5.66 0.42 -2.02
N GLY A 26 5.49 -0.44 -3.02
CA GLY A 26 5.68 -0.11 -4.43
C GLY A 26 4.69 0.95 -4.94
N LEU A 27 3.40 0.77 -4.64
CA LEU A 27 2.37 1.77 -4.96
C LEU A 27 2.63 3.11 -4.27
N PHE A 28 3.06 3.08 -3.00
CA PHE A 28 3.44 4.30 -2.28
C PHE A 28 4.63 5.01 -2.93
N ALA A 29 5.69 4.27 -3.29
CA ALA A 29 6.85 4.83 -3.99
C ALA A 29 6.46 5.42 -5.36
N LEU A 30 5.56 4.78 -6.09
CA LEU A 30 5.00 5.32 -7.34
C LEU A 30 4.25 6.64 -7.12
N ALA A 31 3.42 6.72 -6.08
CA ALA A 31 2.74 7.97 -5.72
C ALA A 31 3.73 9.09 -5.39
N VAL A 32 4.79 8.81 -4.63
CA VAL A 32 5.87 9.78 -4.33
C VAL A 32 6.53 10.26 -5.62
N ARG A 33 6.82 9.34 -6.55
CA ARG A 33 7.42 9.69 -7.84
C ARG A 33 6.51 10.57 -8.69
N LEU A 34 5.21 10.25 -8.75
CA LEU A 34 4.21 11.05 -9.48
C LEU A 34 4.03 12.44 -8.85
N GLN A 35 4.02 12.51 -7.52
CA GLN A 35 3.96 13.76 -6.78
C GLN A 35 5.16 14.65 -7.08
N ALA A 36 6.37 14.08 -7.08
CA ALA A 36 7.60 14.80 -7.42
C ALA A 36 7.60 15.29 -8.88
N ALA A 37 7.10 14.49 -9.82
CA ALA A 37 6.94 14.90 -11.21
C ALA A 37 5.88 16.01 -11.38
N GLY A 38 4.79 15.98 -10.59
CA GLY A 38 3.74 16.99 -10.62
C GLY A 38 4.12 18.33 -9.98
N ALA A 39 5.03 18.32 -9.00
CA ALA A 39 5.47 19.52 -8.28
C ALA A 39 6.28 20.50 -9.15
N GLY A 40 6.87 20.02 -10.26
CA GLY A 40 7.73 20.83 -11.12
C GLY A 40 9.14 21.03 -10.52
N ASP A 41 10.08 21.44 -11.37
CA ASP A 41 11.48 21.60 -10.98
C ASP A 41 11.68 22.91 -10.20
N ILE A 42 12.14 22.81 -8.95
CA ILE A 42 12.42 23.99 -8.11
C ILE A 42 13.72 24.68 -8.57
N ARG A 43 14.56 24.00 -9.36
CA ARG A 43 15.89 24.47 -9.77
C ARG A 43 15.94 25.30 -11.05
N SER A 44 14.88 25.33 -11.88
CA SER A 44 14.93 26.14 -13.12
C SER A 44 14.60 27.61 -12.83
N SER A 45 15.67 28.35 -12.61
CA SER A 45 15.79 29.80 -12.76
C SER A 45 14.72 30.46 -13.65
N ARG A 46 14.06 31.48 -13.08
CA ARG A 46 13.37 32.61 -13.75
C ARG A 46 12.08 32.35 -14.55
N SER A 47 11.67 31.11 -14.82
CA SER A 47 10.35 30.83 -15.41
C SER A 47 9.43 30.13 -14.41
N ALA A 48 8.16 30.55 -14.35
CA ALA A 48 7.18 30.02 -13.41
C ALA A 48 7.16 28.47 -13.46
N PRO A 49 7.19 27.78 -12.29
CA PRO A 49 7.19 26.33 -12.26
C PRO A 49 6.01 25.77 -13.05
N HIS A 50 6.27 24.95 -14.07
CA HIS A 50 5.22 24.29 -14.85
C HIS A 50 4.66 23.12 -14.02
N ARG A 51 3.85 23.47 -13.02
CA ARG A 51 3.21 22.52 -12.11
C ARG A 51 2.15 21.74 -12.89
N ASN A 52 2.23 20.42 -12.87
CA ASN A 52 1.22 19.57 -13.51
C ASN A 52 0.22 19.09 -12.44
N PRO A 53 -0.93 19.79 -12.26
CA PRO A 53 -1.89 19.45 -11.23
C PRO A 53 -2.50 18.06 -11.42
N LEU A 54 -2.56 17.54 -12.66
CA LEU A 54 -3.11 16.21 -12.94
C LEU A 54 -2.25 15.10 -12.32
N LEU A 55 -0.92 15.22 -12.40
CA LEU A 55 0.01 14.24 -11.79
C LEU A 55 -0.08 14.26 -10.26
N THR A 56 -0.26 15.45 -9.67
CA THR A 56 -0.48 15.59 -8.23
C THR A 56 -1.79 14.97 -7.79
N VAL A 57 -2.89 15.18 -8.51
CA VAL A 57 -4.19 14.55 -8.20
C VAL A 57 -4.08 13.02 -8.30
N LEU A 58 -3.41 12.51 -9.32
CA LEU A 58 -3.20 11.07 -9.48
C LEU A 58 -2.38 10.47 -8.33
N ALA A 59 -1.32 11.15 -7.89
CA ALA A 59 -0.54 10.73 -6.73
C ALA A 59 -1.40 10.67 -5.45
N TRP A 60 -2.26 11.66 -5.22
CA TRP A 60 -3.20 11.68 -4.10
C TRP A 60 -4.21 10.54 -4.14
N LEU A 61 -4.72 10.19 -5.33
CA LEU A 61 -5.61 9.02 -5.48
C LEU A 61 -4.90 7.72 -5.08
N ILE A 62 -3.63 7.55 -5.46
CA ILE A 62 -2.84 6.35 -5.09
C ILE A 62 -2.59 6.35 -3.57
N TYR A 63 -2.26 7.49 -2.96
CA TYR A 63 -2.12 7.57 -1.50
C TYR A 63 -3.41 7.23 -0.77
N ALA A 64 -4.55 7.75 -1.22
CA ALA A 64 -5.85 7.46 -0.63
C ALA A 64 -6.19 5.95 -0.73
N LEU A 65 -5.90 5.34 -1.88
CA LEU A 65 -6.07 3.89 -2.07
C LEU A 65 -5.19 3.09 -1.10
N VAL A 66 -3.88 3.40 -1.03
CA VAL A 66 -2.94 2.73 -0.13
C VAL A 66 -3.38 2.87 1.34
N LEU A 67 -3.76 4.08 1.75
CA LEU A 67 -4.25 4.34 3.11
C LEU A 67 -5.51 3.53 3.41
N THR A 68 -6.46 3.45 2.47
CA THR A 68 -7.68 2.66 2.62
C THR A 68 -7.35 1.18 2.82
N VAL A 69 -6.45 0.62 2.02
CA VAL A 69 -6.03 -0.79 2.15
C VAL A 69 -5.36 -1.04 3.49
N ILE A 70 -4.49 -0.14 3.96
CA ILE A 70 -3.83 -0.25 5.27
C ILE A 70 -4.88 -0.24 6.40
N ILE A 71 -5.81 0.72 6.38
CA ILE A 71 -6.86 0.82 7.40
C ILE A 71 -7.71 -0.45 7.43
N VAL A 72 -8.16 -0.94 6.27
CA VAL A 72 -8.94 -2.18 6.17
C VAL A 72 -8.13 -3.38 6.68
N GLY A 73 -6.86 -3.49 6.30
CA GLY A 73 -5.98 -4.58 6.76
C GLY A 73 -5.79 -4.57 8.27
N VAL A 74 -5.52 -3.40 8.86
CA VAL A 74 -5.38 -3.23 10.30
C VAL A 74 -6.68 -3.55 11.02
N LEU A 75 -7.82 -3.02 10.55
CA LEU A 75 -9.13 -3.31 11.13
C LEU A 75 -9.50 -4.79 11.03
N TYR A 76 -9.12 -5.46 9.94
CA TYR A 76 -9.36 -6.89 9.78
C TYR A 76 -8.55 -7.73 10.78
N ILE A 77 -7.26 -7.42 10.96
CA ILE A 77 -6.39 -8.09 11.94
C ILE A 77 -6.84 -7.78 13.36
N ALA A 78 -7.21 -6.54 13.64
CA ALA A 78 -7.60 -6.07 14.97
C ALA A 78 -9.09 -6.31 15.30
N ARG A 79 -9.90 -6.89 14.40
CA ARG A 79 -11.36 -7.00 14.57
C ARG A 79 -11.75 -7.66 15.91
N ASP A 80 -11.04 -8.72 16.30
CA ASP A 80 -11.35 -9.52 17.48
C ASP A 80 -10.87 -8.78 18.76
N PHE A 81 -9.77 -8.02 18.65
CA PHE A 81 -9.24 -7.15 19.72
C PHE A 81 -10.17 -5.97 19.98
N ILE A 82 -10.63 -5.31 18.91
CA ILE A 82 -11.58 -4.20 18.99
C ILE A 82 -12.90 -4.71 19.58
N ALA A 83 -13.43 -5.84 19.09
CA ALA A 83 -14.67 -6.42 19.63
C ALA A 83 -14.57 -6.74 21.13
N HIS A 84 -13.43 -7.24 21.60
CA HIS A 84 -13.21 -7.52 23.03
C HIS A 84 -13.13 -6.25 23.89
N HIS A 85 -12.47 -5.18 23.41
CA HIS A 85 -12.30 -3.97 24.19
C HIS A 85 -13.44 -2.96 24.09
N THR A 86 -14.18 -2.94 22.98
CA THR A 86 -15.26 -1.97 22.74
C THR A 86 -16.66 -2.55 22.91
N GLY A 87 -16.80 -3.88 23.05
CA GLY A 87 -18.09 -4.55 23.19
C GLY A 87 -18.99 -4.47 21.96
N TRP A 88 -18.51 -3.87 20.86
CA TRP A 88 -19.24 -3.73 19.60
C TRP A 88 -18.68 -4.71 18.56
N ALA A 89 -19.56 -5.54 18.00
CA ALA A 89 -19.23 -6.52 16.97
C ALA A 89 -18.92 -5.80 15.65
N PHE A 90 -17.69 -5.31 15.52
CA PHE A 90 -17.22 -4.68 14.29
C PHE A 90 -16.87 -5.76 13.27
N LEU A 91 -17.39 -5.64 12.03
CA LEU A 91 -17.14 -6.57 10.91
C LEU A 91 -17.61 -8.03 11.12
N GLY A 92 -18.75 -8.24 11.78
CA GLY A 92 -19.44 -9.54 11.76
C GLY A 92 -18.88 -10.61 12.71
N THR A 93 -18.12 -10.21 13.72
CA THR A 93 -17.68 -11.10 14.79
C THR A 93 -18.88 -11.54 15.64
N LYS A 94 -19.09 -12.87 15.77
CA LYS A 94 -20.03 -13.40 16.76
C LYS A 94 -19.36 -13.30 18.14
N PRO A 95 -19.96 -12.63 19.13
CA PRO A 95 -19.46 -12.69 20.50
C PRO A 95 -19.44 -14.16 20.94
N LYS A 96 -18.31 -14.60 21.52
CA LYS A 96 -18.23 -15.85 22.27
C LYS A 96 -18.59 -15.59 23.72
#